data_AF-A0A5K3G4Z4-F1
#
_entry.id   AF-A0A5K3G4Z4-F1
#
_cell.length_a   1.000
_cell.length_b   1.000
_cell.length_c   1.000
_cell.angle_alpha   90.00
_cell.angle_beta   90.00
_cell.angle_gamma   90.00
#
_symmetry.space_group_name_H-M   'P 1'
#
loop_
_entity.id
_entity.type
_entity.pdbx_description
1 polymer ?
#
loop_
_entity_poly.entity_id
_entity_poly.type
_entity_poly.pdbx_seq_one_letter_code
_entity_poly.pdbx_strand_id
1 'polypeptide(L)'
;MLTGLLRSEAGGKDAEWTAETGISLLESIMEHENLVSCFVLDEMSSGDTFDKAILYALIKSSTTDPNDQLLIALKFGRIDVVQEEILSKGVNYLKSRMRPSRLKAIMSTALLEDRTEFVQFLIDLELVKMQTYLDVGTLNWLYNNVDDASILKTTLNYYGVVIKQSPPSLIGAALMATTANVLSMDTETAGEANRVLEMLLQRGRVRAKRDWTNLPTISELLLKMLGSFSSIHYAEVTTFTRQHLFPEPFQELFIWAVLNNRNALAMLFWRYADDAVPLGLIGCNLYHKIARALPTYDTEGQIMLTNQKSYLEQTSKEMIELCYSKSNEKAIYLLERPLSTWGGHRCMPLAV
;
A
#
# COMPACT_ATOMS: atom_id res chain seq x y z
N MET A 1 36.57 -11.12 11.31
CA MET A 1 37.28 -10.88 12.58
C MET A 1 36.36 -11.09 13.78
N LEU A 2 35.22 -10.40 13.89
CA LEU A 2 34.20 -10.63 14.93
C LEU A 2 33.73 -12.09 15.06
N THR A 3 33.52 -12.79 13.94
CA THR A 3 33.15 -14.21 13.94
C THR A 3 34.29 -15.15 14.37
N GLY A 4 35.55 -14.70 14.30
CA GLY A 4 36.71 -15.47 14.77
C GLY A 4 36.88 -15.38 16.29
N LEU A 5 36.63 -14.20 16.87
CA LEU A 5 36.58 -13.98 18.31
C LEU A 5 35.40 -14.72 18.96
N LEU A 6 34.22 -14.71 18.32
CA LEU A 6 33.05 -15.45 18.82
C LEU A 6 33.11 -16.97 18.53
N ARG A 7 33.88 -17.43 17.52
CA ARG A 7 34.03 -18.87 17.22
C ARG A 7 35.12 -19.56 18.02
N SER A 8 36.16 -18.87 18.49
CA SER A 8 37.12 -19.51 19.41
C SER A 8 36.48 -19.90 20.74
N GLU A 9 35.27 -19.40 21.04
CA GLU A 9 34.53 -19.63 22.29
C GLU A 9 33.61 -20.86 22.27
N ALA A 10 33.38 -21.52 21.12
CA ALA A 10 32.51 -22.71 21.07
C ALA A 10 33.22 -24.01 21.50
N GLY A 11 34.52 -23.96 21.80
CA GLY A 11 35.34 -25.14 22.05
C GLY A 11 36.45 -24.90 23.07
N GLY A 12 36.09 -24.58 24.31
CA GLY A 12 37.06 -24.55 25.41
C GLY A 12 36.48 -23.92 26.66
N LYS A 13 36.25 -24.72 27.69
CA LYS A 13 36.05 -24.23 29.06
C LYS A 13 37.30 -23.42 29.44
N ASP A 14 37.09 -22.27 30.05
CA ASP A 14 38.10 -21.43 30.74
C ASP A 14 38.94 -20.50 29.85
N ALA A 15 38.31 -19.60 29.09
CA ALA A 15 38.96 -18.34 28.71
C ALA A 15 38.80 -17.33 29.85
N GLU A 16 39.86 -17.12 30.65
CA GLU A 16 39.90 -16.04 31.65
C GLU A 16 39.71 -14.69 30.94
N TRP A 17 38.57 -14.05 31.20
CA TRP A 17 38.28 -12.72 30.68
C TRP A 17 39.19 -11.71 31.41
N THR A 18 40.21 -11.20 30.74
CA THR A 18 41.09 -10.17 31.31
C THR A 18 40.57 -8.78 30.94
N ALA A 19 40.91 -7.77 31.75
CA ALA A 19 40.57 -6.38 31.45
C ALA A 19 41.14 -5.95 30.08
N GLU A 20 42.31 -6.47 29.70
CA GLU A 20 42.99 -6.19 28.43
C GLU A 20 42.22 -6.78 27.23
N THR A 21 41.69 -8.01 27.34
CA THR A 21 40.85 -8.59 26.28
C THR A 21 39.51 -7.87 26.14
N GLY A 22 38.94 -7.41 27.27
CA GLY A 22 37.70 -6.61 27.26
C GLY A 22 37.88 -5.25 26.61
N ILE A 23 38.99 -4.55 26.87
CA ILE A 23 39.32 -3.27 26.23
C ILE A 23 39.56 -3.45 24.74
N SER A 24 40.33 -4.48 24.33
CA SER A 24 40.56 -4.76 22.90
C SER A 24 39.25 -5.08 22.15
N LEU A 25 38.30 -5.76 22.79
CA LEU A 25 36.98 -6.00 22.23
C LEU A 25 36.19 -4.69 22.05
N LEU A 26 36.20 -3.82 23.07
CA LEU A 26 35.55 -2.50 22.99
C LEU A 26 36.15 -1.63 21.89
N GLU A 27 37.48 -1.60 21.76
CA GLU A 27 38.17 -0.89 20.68
C GLU A 27 37.71 -1.39 19.30
N SER A 28 37.64 -2.72 19.11
CA SER A 28 37.16 -3.31 17.85
C SER A 28 35.67 -3.04 17.58
N ILE A 29 34.84 -2.90 18.62
CA ILE A 29 33.43 -2.49 18.46
C ILE A 29 33.34 -1.01 18.07
N MET A 30 34.17 -0.15 18.69
CA MET A 30 34.22 1.29 18.41
C MET A 30 34.78 1.61 17.01
N GLU A 31 35.57 0.72 16.40
CA GLU A 31 35.98 0.83 14.98
C GLU A 31 34.79 0.88 14.01
N HIS A 32 33.61 0.42 14.43
CA HIS A 32 32.38 0.44 13.65
C HIS A 32 31.30 1.32 14.30
N GLU A 33 31.59 2.62 14.44
CA GLU A 33 30.70 3.62 15.06
C GLU A 33 29.29 3.67 14.44
N ASN A 34 29.17 3.32 13.16
CA ASN A 34 27.90 3.23 12.44
C ASN A 34 27.01 2.06 12.89
N LEU A 35 27.56 1.06 13.59
CA LEU A 35 26.82 -0.10 14.13
C LEU A 35 26.53 0.04 15.63
N VAL A 36 27.06 1.08 16.28
CA VAL A 36 26.85 1.32 17.71
C VAL A 36 25.80 2.40 17.91
N SER A 37 24.82 2.10 18.77
CA SER A 37 23.81 3.05 19.23
C SER A 37 23.70 2.96 20.74
N CYS A 38 23.68 4.10 21.41
CA CYS A 38 23.53 4.18 22.86
C CYS A 38 22.14 4.70 23.18
N PHE A 39 21.37 3.93 23.94
CA PHE A 39 20.08 4.34 24.44
C PHE A 39 20.14 4.39 25.96
N VAL A 40 19.85 5.56 26.53
CA VAL A 40 19.79 5.75 27.98
C VAL A 40 18.36 5.46 28.43
N LEU A 41 18.22 4.47 29.32
CA LEU A 41 16.95 4.11 29.93
C LEU A 41 16.69 5.04 31.12
N ASP A 42 15.82 6.03 30.96
CA ASP A 42 15.27 6.81 32.07
C ASP A 42 13.87 6.33 32.47
N GLU A 43 13.47 6.51 33.73
CA GLU A 43 12.15 6.09 34.24
C GLU A 43 10.96 6.78 33.53
N MET A 44 11.19 7.88 32.82
CA MET A 44 10.19 8.58 32.00
C MET A 44 10.17 8.16 30.52
N SER A 45 11.03 7.22 30.13
CA SER A 45 11.13 6.74 28.74
C SER A 45 9.90 5.89 28.41
N SER A 46 8.94 6.45 27.67
CA SER A 46 7.79 5.67 27.19
C SER A 46 8.26 4.55 26.26
N GLY A 47 7.55 3.41 26.18
CA GLY A 47 7.92 2.30 25.28
C GLY A 47 8.16 2.72 23.83
N ASP A 48 7.45 3.75 23.36
CA ASP A 48 7.66 4.35 22.03
C ASP A 48 9.09 4.91 21.83
N THR A 49 9.74 5.43 22.88
CA THR A 49 11.13 5.92 22.84
C THR A 49 12.15 4.83 22.54
N PHE A 50 11.92 3.63 23.10
CA PHE A 50 12.76 2.47 22.88
C PHE A 50 12.61 1.93 21.46
N ASP A 51 11.38 1.85 20.94
CA ASP A 51 11.13 1.47 19.55
C ASP A 51 11.75 2.46 18.57
N LYS A 52 11.75 3.78 18.87
CA LYS A 52 12.49 4.77 18.06
C LYS A 52 13.98 4.45 18.07
N ALA A 53 14.55 4.12 19.23
CA ALA A 53 15.99 3.88 19.36
C ALA A 53 16.44 2.63 18.60
N ILE A 54 15.64 1.56 18.61
CA ILE A 54 15.89 0.38 17.79
C ILE A 54 15.80 0.73 16.31
N LEU A 55 14.76 1.45 15.90
CA LEU A 55 14.60 1.88 14.51
C LEU A 55 15.77 2.79 14.07
N TYR A 56 16.20 3.69 14.94
CA TYR A 56 17.32 4.59 14.72
C TYR A 56 18.62 3.81 14.54
N ALA A 57 18.88 2.83 15.42
CA ALA A 57 20.01 1.93 15.30
C ALA A 57 19.96 1.12 13.99
N LEU A 58 18.76 0.67 13.58
CA LEU A 58 18.55 -0.01 12.31
C LEU A 58 18.78 0.92 11.13
N ILE A 59 18.25 2.14 11.09
CA ILE A 59 18.46 3.08 9.98
C ILE A 59 19.93 3.53 9.89
N LYS A 60 20.60 3.71 11.04
CA LYS A 60 22.03 4.02 11.13
C LYS A 60 22.89 2.86 10.61
N SER A 61 22.52 1.61 10.90
CA SER A 61 23.27 0.40 10.52
C SER A 61 22.89 -0.18 9.15
N SER A 62 21.62 -0.07 8.76
CA SER A 62 21.02 -0.65 7.56
C SER A 62 21.24 0.30 6.38
N THR A 63 22.48 0.29 5.92
CA THR A 63 22.92 0.85 4.63
C THR A 63 22.88 2.38 4.52
N THR A 64 23.78 2.91 3.71
CA THR A 64 23.78 4.32 3.30
C THR A 64 22.70 4.63 2.25
N ASP A 65 21.91 3.64 1.81
CA ASP A 65 20.90 3.83 0.78
C ASP A 65 19.61 4.44 1.39
N PRO A 66 19.23 5.67 1.02
CA PRO A 66 18.00 6.29 1.50
C PRO A 66 16.73 5.49 1.15
N ASN A 67 16.77 4.61 0.14
CA ASN A 67 15.61 3.78 -0.21
C ASN A 67 15.26 2.77 0.89
N ASP A 68 16.27 2.09 1.43
CA ASP A 68 16.08 1.05 2.44
C ASP A 68 15.72 1.70 3.78
N GLN A 69 16.34 2.83 4.11
CA GLN A 69 15.99 3.64 5.28
C GLN A 69 14.52 4.07 5.25
N LEU A 70 14.04 4.57 4.11
CA LEU A 70 12.66 5.02 3.95
C LEU A 70 11.66 3.84 4.02
N LEU A 71 12.02 2.69 3.43
CA LEU A 71 11.18 1.48 3.47
C LEU A 71 11.07 0.90 4.88
N ILE A 72 12.17 0.89 5.63
CA ILE A 72 12.18 0.46 7.04
C ILE A 72 11.29 1.39 7.84
N ALA A 73 11.48 2.71 7.77
CA ALA A 73 10.63 3.66 8.49
C ALA A 73 9.14 3.51 8.15
N LEU A 74 8.81 3.24 6.89
CA LEU A 74 7.45 2.93 6.44
C LEU A 74 6.89 1.67 7.10
N LYS A 75 7.66 0.57 7.10
CA LYS A 75 7.21 -0.71 7.67
C LYS A 75 6.90 -0.59 9.15
N PHE A 76 7.72 0.16 9.88
CA PHE A 76 7.48 0.44 11.30
C PHE A 76 6.42 1.52 11.53
N GLY A 77 5.99 2.25 10.50
CA GLY A 77 4.98 3.31 10.61
C GLY A 77 5.48 4.54 11.37
N ARG A 78 6.79 4.78 11.36
CA ARG A 78 7.45 5.82 12.16
C ARG A 78 7.95 6.94 11.27
N ILE A 79 7.01 7.80 10.89
CA ILE A 79 7.28 8.93 10.00
C ILE A 79 8.13 10.01 10.67
N ASP A 80 8.04 10.12 11.99
CA ASP A 80 8.85 11.01 12.81
C ASP A 80 10.35 10.78 12.57
N VAL A 81 10.77 9.52 12.48
CA VAL A 81 12.17 9.19 12.20
C VAL A 81 12.58 9.56 10.76
N VAL A 82 11.66 9.50 9.80
CA VAL A 82 11.91 10.02 8.44
C VAL A 82 12.11 11.54 8.47
N GLN A 83 11.31 12.26 9.26
CA GLN A 83 11.37 13.70 9.36
C GLN A 83 12.65 14.21 10.02
N GLU A 84 13.18 13.48 11.00
CA GLU A 84 14.40 13.87 11.70
C GLU A 84 15.67 13.46 10.93
N GLU A 85 15.76 12.22 10.44
CA GLU A 85 17.00 11.68 9.87
C GLU A 85 17.12 11.83 8.35
N ILE A 86 16.01 11.63 7.64
CA ILE A 86 16.03 11.58 6.18
C ILE A 86 15.86 13.00 5.62
N LEU A 87 14.99 13.80 6.24
CA LEU A 87 14.73 15.19 5.84
C LEU A 87 15.82 16.17 6.26
N SER A 88 16.61 15.89 7.29
CA SER A 88 17.77 16.72 7.66
C SER A 88 18.81 16.82 6.54
N LYS A 89 18.85 15.83 5.63
CA LYS A 89 19.68 15.81 4.42
C LYS A 89 19.05 16.58 3.23
N GLY A 90 17.80 17.03 3.37
CA GLY A 90 17.05 17.83 2.40
C GLY A 90 16.25 17.02 1.37
N VAL A 91 15.08 17.53 0.96
CA VAL A 91 14.18 16.85 -0.01
C VAL A 91 14.83 16.65 -1.39
N ASN A 92 15.69 17.57 -1.82
CA ASN A 92 16.41 17.47 -3.10
C ASN A 92 17.44 16.33 -3.10
N TYR A 93 17.99 15.98 -1.93
CA TYR A 93 18.86 14.81 -1.78
C TYR A 93 18.08 13.52 -2.09
N LEU A 94 16.84 13.40 -1.60
CA LEU A 94 15.98 12.25 -1.93
C LEU A 94 15.62 12.19 -3.40
N LYS A 95 15.19 13.31 -3.99
CA LYS A 95 14.82 13.36 -5.42
C LYS A 95 15.99 13.00 -6.35
N SER A 96 17.22 13.30 -5.97
CA SER A 96 18.42 13.00 -6.78
C SER A 96 18.96 11.58 -6.57
N ARG A 97 18.89 11.04 -5.34
CA ARG A 97 19.39 9.69 -5.03
C ARG A 97 18.39 8.58 -5.32
N MET A 98 17.09 8.85 -5.24
CA MET A 98 16.06 7.83 -5.39
C MET A 98 15.56 7.74 -6.83
N ARG A 99 15.53 6.52 -7.36
CA ARG A 99 14.95 6.27 -8.68
C ARG A 99 13.43 6.40 -8.60
N PRO A 100 12.75 6.99 -9.61
CA PRO A 100 11.30 7.11 -9.62
C PRO A 100 10.57 5.76 -9.46
N SER A 101 11.12 4.67 -10.02
CA SER A 101 10.54 3.33 -9.86
C SER A 101 10.54 2.83 -8.41
N ARG A 102 11.57 3.17 -7.63
CA ARG A 102 11.65 2.82 -6.21
C ARG A 102 10.67 3.64 -5.39
N LEU A 103 10.54 4.94 -5.68
CA LEU A 103 9.55 5.81 -5.05
C LEU A 103 8.11 5.35 -5.33
N LYS A 104 7.81 4.92 -6.56
CA LYS A 104 6.52 4.29 -6.88
C LYS A 104 6.29 3.01 -6.08
N ALA A 105 7.30 2.16 -5.92
CA ALA A 105 7.18 0.95 -5.10
C ALA A 105 6.93 1.29 -3.63
N ILE A 106 7.62 2.28 -3.08
CA ILE A 106 7.43 2.77 -1.70
C ILE A 106 6.02 3.33 -1.52
N MET A 107 5.53 4.11 -2.48
CA MET A 107 4.13 4.59 -2.48
C MET A 107 3.15 3.40 -2.46
N SER A 108 3.33 2.42 -3.34
CA SER A 108 2.51 1.20 -3.36
C SER A 108 2.53 0.46 -2.02
N THR A 109 3.70 0.35 -1.38
CA THR A 109 3.78 -0.27 -0.04
C THR A 109 3.10 0.57 1.03
N ALA A 110 3.23 1.89 0.99
CA ALA A 110 2.58 2.79 1.96
C ALA A 110 1.05 2.68 1.87
N LEU A 111 0.54 2.61 0.63
CA LEU A 111 -0.87 2.39 0.35
C LEU A 111 -1.33 1.05 0.91
N LEU A 112 -0.62 -0.05 0.63
CA LEU A 112 -1.02 -1.38 1.09
C LEU A 112 -0.96 -1.54 2.61
N GLU A 113 0.00 -0.91 3.28
CA GLU A 113 0.18 -0.96 4.74
C GLU A 113 -0.71 0.05 5.50
N ASP A 114 -1.59 0.77 4.80
CA ASP A 114 -2.50 1.79 5.37
C ASP A 114 -1.78 2.92 6.11
N ARG A 115 -0.56 3.26 5.69
CA ARG A 115 0.27 4.31 6.31
C ARG A 115 -0.09 5.69 5.76
N THR A 116 -1.20 6.25 6.24
CA THR A 116 -1.80 7.50 5.75
C THR A 116 -0.88 8.71 5.81
N GLU A 117 -0.23 8.92 6.96
CA GLU A 117 0.72 10.02 7.16
C GLU A 117 1.90 9.92 6.19
N PHE A 118 2.34 8.71 5.90
CA PHE A 118 3.45 8.45 4.99
C PHE A 118 3.05 8.72 3.54
N VAL A 119 1.85 8.31 3.14
CA VAL A 119 1.29 8.63 1.82
C VAL A 119 1.15 10.15 1.69
N GLN A 120 0.61 10.82 2.70
CA GLN A 120 0.50 12.27 2.74
C GLN A 120 1.86 12.93 2.54
N PHE A 121 2.87 12.49 3.29
CA PHE A 121 4.23 13.00 3.20
C PHE A 121 4.86 12.86 1.81
N LEU A 122 4.68 11.70 1.16
CA LEU A 122 5.19 11.47 -0.20
C LEU A 122 4.53 12.39 -1.23
N ILE A 123 3.25 12.73 -1.03
CA ILE A 123 2.48 13.64 -1.89
C ILE A 123 2.90 15.10 -1.62
N ASP A 124 2.91 15.52 -0.35
CA ASP A 124 3.18 16.91 0.06
C ASP A 124 4.61 17.36 -0.30
N LEU A 125 5.58 16.45 -0.24
CA LEU A 125 6.96 16.72 -0.69
C LEU A 125 7.17 16.60 -2.20
N GLU A 126 6.11 16.29 -2.94
CA GLU A 126 6.13 15.99 -4.38
C GLU A 126 7.19 14.96 -4.75
N LEU A 127 7.42 13.95 -3.90
CA LEU A 127 8.32 12.85 -4.18
C LEU A 127 7.70 11.91 -5.23
N VAL A 128 6.37 11.79 -5.22
CA VAL A 128 5.60 10.98 -6.18
C VAL A 128 4.47 11.82 -6.77
N LYS A 129 4.50 12.01 -8.10
CA LYS A 129 3.38 12.63 -8.83
C LYS A 129 2.32 11.58 -9.12
N MET A 130 1.15 11.72 -8.50
CA MET A 130 0.06 10.74 -8.59
C MET A 130 -0.42 10.51 -10.02
N GLN A 131 -0.40 11.54 -10.88
CA GLN A 131 -0.78 11.47 -12.29
C GLN A 131 0.15 10.58 -13.12
N THR A 132 1.39 10.37 -12.66
CA THR A 132 2.37 9.49 -13.31
C THR A 132 2.51 8.15 -12.61
N TYR A 133 2.00 8.04 -11.38
CA TYR A 133 2.04 6.84 -10.57
C TYR A 133 0.91 5.89 -10.93
N LEU A 134 -0.33 6.40 -11.00
CA LEU A 134 -1.50 5.54 -11.12
C LEU A 134 -1.81 5.21 -12.59
N ASP A 135 -1.36 4.03 -13.00
CA ASP A 135 -1.81 3.38 -14.22
C ASP A 135 -2.85 2.27 -13.91
N VAL A 136 -3.56 1.83 -14.94
CA VAL A 136 -4.54 0.72 -14.89
C VAL A 136 -3.93 -0.53 -14.25
N GLY A 137 -2.67 -0.85 -14.56
CA GLY A 137 -1.97 -1.99 -13.98
C GLY A 137 -1.71 -1.90 -12.49
N THR A 138 -1.34 -0.71 -12.02
CA THR A 138 -1.04 -0.42 -10.62
C THR A 138 -2.31 -0.46 -9.80
N LEU A 139 -3.41 0.12 -10.29
CA LEU A 139 -4.70 0.03 -9.62
C LEU A 139 -5.19 -1.43 -9.53
N ASN A 140 -5.12 -2.20 -10.62
CA ASN A 140 -5.47 -3.62 -10.60
C ASN A 140 -4.59 -4.41 -9.61
N TRP A 141 -3.30 -4.09 -9.56
CA TRP A 141 -2.38 -4.69 -8.60
C TRP A 141 -2.73 -4.32 -7.16
N LEU A 142 -3.10 -3.06 -6.88
CA LEU A 142 -3.51 -2.63 -5.54
C LEU A 142 -4.73 -3.40 -5.03
N TYR A 143 -5.78 -3.58 -5.84
CA TYR A 143 -6.96 -4.39 -5.45
C TYR A 143 -6.61 -5.85 -5.14
N ASN A 144 -5.61 -6.43 -5.82
CA ASN A 144 -5.20 -7.81 -5.62
C ASN A 144 -4.21 -8.02 -4.45
N ASN A 145 -3.54 -6.96 -4.00
CA ASN A 145 -2.51 -7.03 -2.97
C ASN A 145 -2.92 -6.47 -1.60
N VAL A 146 -4.19 -6.10 -1.41
CA VAL A 146 -4.74 -5.80 -0.08
C VAL A 146 -4.68 -7.04 0.81
N ASP A 147 -4.27 -6.86 2.07
CA ASP A 147 -4.14 -7.93 3.06
C ASP A 147 -5.51 -8.46 3.52
N ASP A 148 -6.42 -7.56 3.90
CA ASP A 148 -7.81 -7.89 4.21
C ASP A 148 -8.79 -7.31 3.18
N ALA A 149 -9.32 -8.18 2.33
CA ALA A 149 -10.36 -7.86 1.36
C ALA A 149 -11.72 -8.46 1.77
N SER A 150 -11.94 -8.75 3.06
CA SER A 150 -13.17 -9.33 3.60
C SER A 150 -14.43 -8.55 3.21
N ILE A 151 -14.40 -7.22 3.38
CA ILE A 151 -15.52 -6.32 3.07
C ILE A 151 -15.78 -6.28 1.56
N LEU A 152 -14.73 -6.17 0.75
CA LEU A 152 -14.86 -6.20 -0.71
C LEU A 152 -15.42 -7.54 -1.22
N LYS A 153 -14.98 -8.68 -0.66
CA LYS A 153 -15.53 -10.00 -1.00
C LYS A 153 -17.00 -10.12 -0.61
N THR A 154 -17.34 -9.65 0.58
CA THR A 154 -18.72 -9.70 1.10
C THR A 154 -19.65 -8.85 0.24
N THR A 155 -19.22 -7.65 -0.12
CA THR A 155 -19.99 -6.76 -1.01
C THR A 155 -20.15 -7.34 -2.42
N LEU A 156 -19.08 -7.90 -3.02
CA LEU A 156 -19.17 -8.59 -4.31
C LEU A 156 -20.19 -9.73 -4.29
N ASN A 157 -20.18 -10.53 -3.21
CA ASN A 157 -21.12 -11.64 -3.03
C ASN A 157 -22.57 -11.15 -2.86
N TYR A 158 -22.78 -10.10 -2.06
CA TYR A 158 -24.10 -9.52 -1.83
C TYR A 158 -24.75 -9.00 -3.12
N TYR A 159 -23.98 -8.34 -3.99
CA TYR A 159 -24.44 -7.84 -5.29
C TYR A 159 -24.38 -8.89 -6.42
N GLY A 160 -24.03 -10.15 -6.11
CA GLY A 160 -23.99 -11.25 -7.06
C GLY A 160 -23.05 -11.00 -8.24
N VAL A 161 -21.91 -10.33 -8.02
CA VAL A 161 -20.91 -10.08 -9.06
C VAL A 161 -20.01 -11.31 -9.18
N VAL A 162 -19.96 -11.90 -10.37
CA VAL A 162 -19.14 -13.10 -10.60
C VAL A 162 -17.67 -12.70 -10.70
N ILE A 163 -16.86 -13.26 -9.81
CA ILE A 163 -15.42 -13.09 -9.84
C ILE A 163 -14.86 -13.86 -11.05
N LYS A 164 -14.60 -13.13 -12.14
CA LYS A 164 -13.87 -13.65 -13.30
C LYS A 164 -12.39 -13.68 -12.94
N GLN A 165 -11.89 -14.83 -12.47
CA GLN A 165 -10.44 -15.02 -12.28
C GLN A 165 -9.75 -14.86 -13.63
N SER A 166 -8.66 -14.09 -13.70
CA SER A 166 -7.89 -14.03 -14.94
C SER A 166 -7.28 -15.43 -15.18
N PRO A 167 -7.24 -15.93 -16.43
CA PRO A 167 -6.46 -17.12 -16.72
C PRO A 167 -5.00 -16.86 -16.32
N PRO A 168 -4.26 -17.88 -15.83
CA PRO A 168 -2.83 -17.73 -15.63
C PRO A 168 -2.21 -17.32 -16.97
N SER A 169 -1.21 -16.43 -16.96
CA SER A 169 -0.51 -16.04 -18.19
C SER A 169 -0.16 -17.30 -19.00
N LEU A 170 -0.58 -17.34 -20.27
CA LEU A 170 -0.37 -18.47 -21.17
C LEU A 170 1.11 -18.88 -21.22
N ILE A 171 2.02 -17.92 -21.03
CA ILE A 171 3.46 -18.12 -20.96
C ILE A 171 3.86 -18.97 -19.75
N GLY A 172 3.30 -18.69 -18.56
CA GLY A 172 3.57 -19.48 -17.35
C GLY A 172 2.97 -20.89 -17.41
N ALA A 173 1.80 -21.04 -18.02
CA ALA A 173 1.17 -22.35 -18.23
C ALA A 173 1.92 -23.19 -19.29
N ALA A 174 2.38 -22.58 -20.37
CA ALA A 174 3.18 -23.23 -21.40
C ALA A 174 4.54 -23.66 -20.87
N LEU A 175 5.22 -22.80 -20.09
CA LEU A 175 6.49 -23.16 -19.45
C LEU A 175 6.31 -24.38 -18.53
N MET A 176 5.26 -24.36 -17.69
CA MET A 176 4.95 -25.48 -16.78
C MET A 176 4.61 -26.77 -17.52
N ALA A 177 3.92 -26.69 -18.66
CA ALA A 177 3.63 -27.85 -19.51
C ALA A 177 4.90 -28.39 -20.19
N THR A 178 5.79 -27.52 -20.67
CA THR A 178 7.09 -27.94 -21.22
C THR A 178 8.01 -28.54 -20.16
N THR A 179 8.06 -27.98 -18.95
CA THR A 179 8.88 -28.54 -17.86
C THR A 179 8.34 -29.88 -17.37
N ALA A 180 7.01 -30.03 -17.32
CA ALA A 180 6.36 -31.32 -17.01
C ALA A 180 6.66 -32.40 -18.06
N ASN A 181 6.70 -32.02 -19.34
CA ASN A 181 7.07 -32.94 -20.42
C ASN A 181 8.57 -33.32 -20.39
N VAL A 182 9.45 -32.39 -20.04
CA VAL A 182 10.91 -32.66 -19.90
C VAL A 182 11.21 -33.56 -18.70
N LEU A 183 10.43 -33.48 -17.62
CA LEU A 183 10.54 -34.35 -16.44
C LEU A 183 10.02 -35.78 -16.66
N SER A 184 9.41 -36.06 -17.81
CA SER A 184 8.88 -37.38 -18.18
C SER A 184 9.87 -38.24 -18.97
N MET A 185 11.12 -37.77 -19.15
CA MET A 185 12.20 -38.56 -19.77
C MET A 185 13.06 -39.20 -18.68
N ASP A 186 12.85 -40.50 -18.49
CA ASP A 186 13.55 -41.35 -17.53
C ASP A 186 15.07 -41.34 -17.77
N THR A 187 15.84 -40.83 -16.81
CA THR A 187 17.25 -41.23 -16.63
C THR A 187 17.53 -41.44 -15.13
N GLU A 188 17.94 -42.67 -14.80
CA GLU A 188 18.01 -43.25 -13.44
C GLU A 188 19.11 -42.66 -12.52
N THR A 189 19.67 -41.49 -12.82
CA THR A 189 20.74 -40.86 -11.99
C THR A 189 20.37 -39.51 -11.40
N ALA A 190 19.10 -39.11 -11.50
CA ALA A 190 18.65 -37.78 -11.12
C ALA A 190 17.86 -37.69 -9.80
N GLY A 191 17.85 -38.70 -8.93
CA GLY A 191 17.02 -38.70 -7.71
C GLY A 191 17.35 -37.56 -6.73
N GLU A 192 18.63 -37.23 -6.56
CA GLU A 192 19.09 -36.18 -5.65
C GLU A 192 19.09 -34.79 -6.32
N ALA A 193 19.49 -34.71 -7.59
CA ALA A 193 19.40 -33.48 -8.37
C ALA A 193 17.94 -33.05 -8.58
N ASN A 194 17.02 -33.99 -8.81
CA ASN A 194 15.58 -33.72 -8.89
C ASN A 194 14.98 -33.37 -7.53
N ARG A 195 15.48 -33.91 -6.41
CA ARG A 195 15.08 -33.46 -5.07
C ARG A 195 15.58 -32.05 -4.75
N VAL A 196 16.81 -31.71 -5.14
CA VAL A 196 17.38 -30.36 -4.96
C VAL A 196 16.69 -29.37 -5.88
N LEU A 197 16.38 -29.76 -7.12
CA LEU A 197 15.56 -28.96 -8.03
C LEU A 197 14.13 -28.82 -7.51
N GLU A 198 13.49 -29.85 -6.97
CA GLU A 198 12.18 -29.74 -6.30
C GLU A 198 12.24 -28.84 -5.07
N MET A 199 13.30 -28.91 -4.24
CA MET A 199 13.46 -28.02 -3.09
C MET A 199 13.74 -26.56 -3.51
N LEU A 200 14.51 -26.34 -4.57
CA LEU A 200 14.79 -25.00 -5.11
C LEU A 200 13.56 -24.44 -5.84
N LEU A 201 12.79 -25.27 -6.54
CA LEU A 201 11.49 -24.92 -7.12
C LEU A 201 10.45 -24.68 -6.01
N GLN A 202 10.51 -25.38 -4.88
CA GLN A 202 9.64 -25.12 -3.71
C GLN A 202 9.98 -23.80 -3.00
N ARG A 203 11.27 -23.41 -2.94
CA ARG A 203 11.68 -22.08 -2.47
C ARG A 203 11.37 -20.96 -3.46
N GLY A 204 11.33 -21.25 -4.76
CA GLY A 204 10.86 -20.34 -5.82
C GLY A 204 9.35 -20.33 -6.03
N ARG A 205 8.61 -21.29 -5.44
CA ARG A 205 7.12 -21.34 -5.39
C ARG A 205 6.59 -20.32 -4.39
N VAL A 206 6.96 -19.04 -4.53
CA VAL A 206 5.95 -18.01 -4.30
C VAL A 206 4.99 -18.21 -5.47
N ARG A 207 3.98 -19.08 -5.29
CA ARG A 207 2.85 -19.19 -6.22
C ARG A 207 2.48 -17.75 -6.54
N ALA A 208 2.65 -17.31 -7.79
CA ALA A 208 2.20 -16.00 -8.22
C ALA A 208 0.75 -15.89 -7.74
N LYS A 209 0.52 -15.05 -6.72
CA LYS A 209 -0.78 -14.87 -6.08
C LYS A 209 -1.72 -14.60 -7.24
N ARG A 210 -2.62 -15.55 -7.54
CA ARG A 210 -3.53 -15.39 -8.67
C ARG A 210 -4.38 -14.17 -8.37
N ASP A 211 -4.48 -13.27 -9.34
CA ASP A 211 -5.36 -12.11 -9.22
C ASP A 211 -6.78 -12.63 -8.98
N TRP A 212 -7.28 -12.33 -7.79
CA TRP A 212 -8.60 -12.78 -7.35
C TRP A 212 -9.68 -11.83 -7.84
N THR A 213 -9.35 -10.63 -8.31
CA THR A 213 -10.26 -9.65 -8.94
C THR A 213 -9.61 -8.96 -10.12
N ASN A 214 -10.45 -8.34 -10.96
CA ASN A 214 -10.03 -7.51 -12.08
C ASN A 214 -10.81 -6.19 -12.10
N LEU A 215 -10.27 -5.13 -12.71
CA LEU A 215 -10.99 -3.85 -12.84
C LEU A 215 -12.40 -3.96 -13.44
N PRO A 216 -12.69 -4.80 -14.46
CA PRO A 216 -14.06 -4.98 -14.95
C PRO A 216 -15.04 -5.50 -13.90
N THR A 217 -14.59 -6.38 -12.99
CA THR A 217 -15.45 -6.87 -11.90
C THR A 217 -15.78 -5.76 -10.90
N ILE A 218 -14.83 -4.85 -10.66
CA ILE A 218 -15.04 -3.68 -9.81
C ILE A 218 -15.96 -2.68 -10.52
N SER A 219 -15.82 -2.52 -11.84
CA SER A 219 -16.74 -1.71 -12.64
C SER A 219 -18.18 -2.21 -12.54
N GLU A 220 -18.39 -3.52 -12.63
CA GLU A 220 -19.73 -4.12 -12.49
C GLU A 220 -20.29 -3.90 -11.09
N LEU A 221 -19.46 -4.03 -10.05
CA LEU A 221 -19.85 -3.74 -8.67
C LEU A 221 -20.26 -2.26 -8.51
N LEU A 222 -19.44 -1.33 -9.00
CA LEU A 222 -19.73 0.11 -8.95
C LEU A 222 -20.98 0.46 -9.76
N LEU A 223 -21.21 -0.19 -10.91
CA LEU A 223 -22.44 -0.02 -11.68
C LEU A 223 -23.66 -0.51 -10.91
N LYS A 224 -23.61 -1.67 -10.25
CA LYS A 224 -24.73 -2.18 -9.43
C LYS A 224 -24.98 -1.30 -8.19
N MET A 225 -23.93 -0.74 -7.59
CA MET A 225 -24.07 0.13 -6.43
C MET A 225 -24.52 1.54 -6.80
N LEU A 226 -24.00 2.15 -7.85
CA LEU A 226 -24.27 3.56 -8.14
C LEU A 226 -25.30 3.74 -9.28
N GLY A 227 -25.66 2.65 -9.97
CA GLY A 227 -26.61 2.64 -11.08
C GLY A 227 -26.09 3.27 -12.39
N SER A 228 -25.05 4.11 -12.31
CA SER A 228 -24.63 5.01 -13.39
C SER A 228 -23.11 5.11 -13.60
N PHE A 229 -22.33 4.18 -13.04
CA PHE A 229 -20.87 4.20 -13.21
C PHE A 229 -20.44 3.67 -14.58
N SER A 230 -19.78 4.51 -15.38
CA SER A 230 -19.10 4.10 -16.61
C SER A 230 -17.75 4.81 -16.70
N SER A 231 -16.67 4.04 -16.66
CA SER A 231 -15.31 4.52 -16.87
C SER A 231 -14.64 3.65 -17.93
N ILE A 232 -14.09 4.30 -18.97
CA ILE A 232 -13.39 3.61 -20.06
C ILE A 232 -12.10 2.93 -19.57
N HIS A 233 -11.54 3.42 -18.47
CA HIS A 233 -10.30 2.94 -17.87
C HIS A 233 -10.49 1.65 -17.05
N TYR A 234 -11.74 1.27 -16.77
CA TYR A 234 -12.11 0.02 -16.09
C TYR A 234 -12.34 -1.17 -17.04
N ALA A 235 -12.05 -0.99 -18.33
CA ALA A 235 -12.06 -2.07 -19.32
C ALA A 235 -11.03 -3.16 -18.99
N GLU A 236 -11.08 -4.28 -19.72
CA GLU A 236 -10.15 -5.39 -19.50
C GLU A 236 -8.68 -4.94 -19.54
N VAL A 237 -7.91 -5.41 -18.56
CA VAL A 237 -6.48 -5.10 -18.44
C VAL A 237 -5.70 -5.93 -19.45
N THR A 238 -5.43 -5.32 -20.60
CA THR A 238 -4.58 -5.85 -21.66
C THR A 238 -3.16 -5.30 -21.52
N THR A 239 -2.21 -5.87 -22.26
CA THR A 239 -0.81 -5.38 -22.29
C THR A 239 -0.70 -3.91 -22.68
N PHE A 240 -1.62 -3.43 -23.52
CA PHE A 240 -1.69 -2.03 -23.94
C PHE A 240 -2.39 -1.15 -22.89
N THR A 241 -3.58 -1.56 -22.43
CA THR A 241 -4.37 -0.75 -21.48
C THR A 241 -3.72 -0.62 -20.12
N ARG A 242 -2.87 -1.57 -19.71
CA ARG A 242 -2.17 -1.57 -18.42
C ARG A 242 -1.37 -0.29 -18.14
N GLN A 243 -0.79 0.33 -19.17
CA GLN A 243 0.04 1.52 -19.03
C GLN A 243 -0.75 2.83 -19.13
N HIS A 244 -2.06 2.76 -19.37
CA HIS A 244 -2.88 3.96 -19.44
C HIS A 244 -2.95 4.59 -18.04
N LEU A 245 -2.61 5.88 -17.98
CA LEU A 245 -2.71 6.68 -16.76
C LEU A 245 -4.15 7.12 -16.57
N PHE A 246 -4.59 7.15 -15.31
CA PHE A 246 -5.89 7.71 -14.98
C PHE A 246 -5.85 9.24 -15.01
N PRO A 247 -6.86 9.91 -15.60
CA PRO A 247 -6.94 11.36 -15.59
C PRO A 247 -7.11 11.92 -14.18
N GLU A 248 -7.87 11.22 -13.32
CA GLU A 248 -8.15 11.61 -11.93
C GLU A 248 -7.65 10.53 -10.94
N PRO A 249 -6.34 10.48 -10.63
CA PRO A 249 -5.77 9.41 -9.82
C PRO A 249 -6.29 9.39 -8.38
N PHE A 250 -6.61 10.56 -7.81
CA PHE A 250 -7.13 10.67 -6.45
C PHE A 250 -8.55 10.10 -6.32
N GLN A 251 -9.39 10.28 -7.34
CA GLN A 251 -10.72 9.70 -7.36
C GLN A 251 -10.66 8.17 -7.35
N GLU A 252 -9.80 7.57 -8.17
CA GLU A 252 -9.71 6.12 -8.26
C GLU A 252 -9.11 5.49 -7.00
N LEU A 253 -8.12 6.16 -6.40
CA LEU A 253 -7.57 5.76 -5.11
C LEU A 253 -8.55 5.97 -3.94
N PHE A 254 -9.40 6.99 -4.01
CA PHE A 254 -10.50 7.17 -3.07
C PHE A 254 -11.47 5.99 -3.13
N ILE A 255 -11.94 5.61 -4.31
CA ILE A 255 -12.84 4.47 -4.49
C ILE A 255 -12.18 3.19 -3.98
N TRP A 256 -10.90 2.97 -4.33
CA TRP A 256 -10.12 1.85 -3.82
C TRP A 256 -10.04 1.83 -2.29
N ALA A 257 -9.80 2.99 -1.65
CA ALA A 257 -9.73 3.09 -0.21
C ALA A 257 -11.07 2.80 0.47
N VAL A 258 -12.18 3.34 -0.06
CA VAL A 258 -13.53 3.09 0.46
C VAL A 258 -13.92 1.61 0.36
N LEU A 259 -13.67 0.98 -0.79
CA LEU A 259 -14.00 -0.43 -1.02
C LEU A 259 -13.19 -1.40 -0.14
N ASN A 260 -11.99 -1.00 0.27
CA ASN A 260 -11.12 -1.78 1.15
C ASN A 260 -11.16 -1.30 2.62
N ASN A 261 -12.15 -0.49 3.01
CA ASN A 261 -12.35 0.03 4.37
C ASN A 261 -11.13 0.77 4.97
N ARG A 262 -10.36 1.48 4.13
CA ARG A 262 -9.21 2.30 4.51
C ARG A 262 -9.64 3.75 4.70
N ASN A 263 -10.38 3.99 5.77
CA ASN A 263 -11.12 5.26 5.96
C ASN A 263 -10.23 6.49 6.04
N ALA A 264 -9.07 6.38 6.70
CA ALA A 264 -8.13 7.48 6.80
C ALA A 264 -7.47 7.80 5.44
N LEU A 265 -7.17 6.80 4.60
CA LEU A 265 -6.69 7.02 3.23
C LEU A 265 -7.79 7.60 2.34
N ALA A 266 -9.04 7.14 2.50
CA ALA A 266 -10.18 7.71 1.78
C ALA A 266 -10.32 9.21 2.08
N MET A 267 -10.27 9.62 3.35
CA MET A 267 -10.30 11.05 3.70
C MET A 267 -9.11 11.82 3.14
N LEU A 268 -7.93 11.23 3.12
CA LEU A 268 -6.75 11.84 2.53
C LEU A 268 -6.94 12.12 1.04
N PHE A 269 -7.35 11.12 0.26
CA PHE A 269 -7.55 11.29 -1.19
C PHE A 269 -8.72 12.20 -1.52
N TRP A 270 -9.77 12.19 -0.70
CA TRP A 270 -10.88 13.14 -0.83
C TRP A 270 -10.40 14.60 -0.73
N ARG A 271 -9.44 14.88 0.17
CA ARG A 271 -8.86 16.21 0.33
C ARG A 271 -7.98 16.65 -0.84
N TYR A 272 -7.33 15.71 -1.54
CA TYR A 272 -6.52 16.01 -2.73
C TYR A 272 -7.29 15.95 -4.04
N ALA A 273 -8.54 15.49 -4.03
CA ALA A 273 -9.35 15.41 -5.23
C ALA A 273 -9.80 16.81 -5.69
N ASP A 274 -9.69 17.06 -7.00
CA ASP A 274 -10.19 18.30 -7.62
C ASP A 274 -11.72 18.42 -7.48
N ASP A 275 -12.40 17.27 -7.45
CA ASP A 275 -13.87 17.13 -7.45
C ASP A 275 -14.41 16.64 -6.08
N ALA A 276 -13.96 17.28 -4.99
CA ALA A 276 -14.27 16.83 -3.62
C ALA A 276 -15.78 16.73 -3.30
N VAL A 277 -16.60 17.69 -3.71
CA VAL A 277 -18.05 17.70 -3.39
C VAL A 277 -18.80 16.51 -4.04
N PRO A 278 -18.73 16.30 -5.37
CA PRO A 278 -19.28 15.10 -6.01
C PRO A 278 -18.72 13.81 -5.42
N LEU A 279 -17.42 13.74 -5.20
CA LEU A 279 -16.75 12.56 -4.66
C LEU A 279 -17.21 12.23 -3.23
N GLY A 280 -17.51 13.25 -2.43
CA GLY A 280 -18.08 13.11 -1.09
C GLY A 280 -19.45 12.43 -1.12
N LEU A 281 -20.35 12.86 -2.00
CA LEU A 281 -21.68 12.23 -2.18
C LEU A 281 -21.57 10.78 -2.63
N ILE A 282 -20.65 10.51 -3.57
CA ILE A 282 -20.39 9.14 -4.05
C ILE A 282 -19.85 8.28 -2.91
N GLY A 283 -18.90 8.80 -2.13
CA GLY A 283 -18.40 8.15 -0.93
C GLY A 283 -19.52 7.81 0.06
N CYS A 284 -20.43 8.75 0.34
CA CYS A 284 -21.58 8.52 1.21
C CYS A 284 -22.49 7.39 0.71
N ASN A 285 -22.75 7.34 -0.61
CA ASN A 285 -23.54 6.28 -1.23
C ASN A 285 -22.83 4.92 -1.17
N LEU A 286 -21.51 4.90 -1.42
CA LEU A 286 -20.69 3.71 -1.32
C LEU A 286 -20.68 3.17 0.11
N TYR A 287 -20.36 4.00 1.11
CA TYR A 287 -20.37 3.61 2.51
C TYR A 287 -21.74 3.05 2.94
N HIS A 288 -22.83 3.72 2.55
CA HIS A 288 -24.18 3.26 2.85
C HIS A 288 -24.50 1.90 2.22
N LYS A 289 -24.10 1.69 0.97
CA LYS A 289 -24.34 0.42 0.25
C LYS A 289 -23.44 -0.71 0.69
N ILE A 290 -22.22 -0.41 1.12
CA ILE A 290 -21.28 -1.37 1.70
C ILE A 290 -21.78 -1.79 3.09
N ALA A 291 -22.20 -0.84 3.93
CA ALA A 291 -22.75 -1.15 5.26
C ALA A 291 -23.97 -2.07 5.18
N ARG A 292 -24.86 -1.86 4.20
CA ARG A 292 -26.02 -2.75 3.97
C ARG A 292 -25.65 -4.14 3.44
N ALA A 293 -24.51 -4.26 2.78
CA ALA A 293 -24.03 -5.52 2.23
C ALA A 293 -23.34 -6.40 3.28
N LEU A 294 -22.94 -5.82 4.43
CA LEU A 294 -22.35 -6.57 5.53
C LEU A 294 -23.37 -7.52 6.18
N PRO A 295 -22.91 -8.64 6.76
CA PRO A 295 -23.80 -9.58 7.44
C PRO A 295 -24.45 -8.92 8.66
N THR A 296 -25.67 -9.35 9.01
CA THR A 296 -26.43 -8.78 10.13
C THR A 296 -25.77 -8.94 11.50
N TYR A 297 -24.85 -9.90 11.65
CA TYR A 297 -24.11 -10.12 12.88
C TYR A 297 -22.89 -9.19 13.03
N ASP A 298 -22.41 -8.57 11.94
CA ASP A 298 -21.29 -7.63 11.96
C ASP A 298 -21.78 -6.22 12.27
N THR A 299 -22.21 -6.02 13.51
CA THR A 299 -22.73 -4.73 13.98
C THR A 299 -21.65 -3.68 14.09
N GLU A 300 -20.42 -4.07 14.47
CA GLU A 300 -19.28 -3.17 14.62
C GLU A 300 -18.86 -2.58 13.26
N GLY A 301 -18.70 -3.41 12.23
CA GLY A 301 -18.36 -2.95 10.88
C GLY A 301 -19.43 -2.02 10.29
N GLN A 302 -20.71 -2.34 10.50
CA GLN A 302 -21.83 -1.48 10.07
C GLN A 302 -21.81 -0.11 10.77
N ILE A 303 -21.59 -0.08 12.09
CA ILE A 303 -21.51 1.16 12.85
C ILE A 303 -20.31 1.99 12.38
N MET A 304 -19.14 1.37 12.21
CA MET A 304 -17.93 2.04 11.72
C MET A 304 -18.17 2.74 10.37
N LEU A 305 -18.72 2.01 9.39
CA LEU A 305 -19.00 2.56 8.05
C LEU A 305 -20.09 3.64 8.08
N THR A 306 -21.08 3.50 8.96
CA THR A 306 -22.16 4.49 9.14
C THR A 306 -21.62 5.78 9.77
N ASN A 307 -20.71 5.66 10.74
CA ASN A 307 -20.01 6.80 11.33
C ASN A 307 -19.14 7.51 10.28
N GLN A 308 -18.40 6.74 9.48
CA GLN A 308 -17.58 7.29 8.40
C GLN A 308 -18.42 8.00 7.33
N LYS A 309 -19.56 7.42 6.94
CA LYS A 309 -20.54 8.07 6.06
C LYS A 309 -20.98 9.41 6.63
N SER A 310 -21.37 9.43 7.91
CA SER A 310 -21.88 10.63 8.59
C SER A 310 -20.82 11.72 8.67
N TYR A 311 -19.56 11.34 8.93
CA TYR A 311 -18.43 12.25 8.93
C TYR A 311 -18.16 12.85 7.55
N LEU A 312 -18.14 12.02 6.50
CA LEU A 312 -17.96 12.48 5.12
C LEU A 312 -19.12 13.39 4.67
N GLU A 313 -20.35 13.06 5.06
CA GLU A 313 -21.54 13.85 4.76
C GLU A 313 -21.46 15.24 5.41
N GLN A 314 -21.09 15.29 6.70
CA GLN A 314 -20.92 16.54 7.42
C GLN A 314 -19.82 17.41 6.79
N THR A 315 -18.66 16.83 6.51
CA THR A 315 -17.53 17.56 5.89
C THR A 315 -17.88 18.06 4.48
N SER A 316 -18.65 17.26 3.72
CA SER A 316 -19.13 17.65 2.38
C SER A 316 -20.13 18.80 2.46
N LYS A 317 -21.05 18.79 3.45
CA LYS A 317 -22.00 19.89 3.69
C LYS A 317 -21.25 21.18 4.03
N GLU A 318 -20.31 21.12 4.96
CA GLU A 318 -19.49 22.28 5.33
C GLU A 318 -18.75 22.87 4.12
N MET A 319 -18.18 22.02 3.26
CA MET A 319 -17.52 22.48 2.04
C MET A 319 -18.47 23.18 1.06
N ILE A 320 -19.69 22.63 0.87
CA ILE A 320 -20.71 23.25 0.01
C ILE A 320 -21.17 24.58 0.59
N GLU A 321 -21.40 24.66 1.90
CA GLU A 321 -21.77 25.91 2.58
C GLU A 321 -20.68 26.98 2.43
N LEU A 322 -19.41 26.59 2.56
CA LEU A 322 -18.26 27.47 2.34
C LEU A 322 -18.20 27.96 0.88
N CYS A 323 -18.43 27.08 -0.10
CA CYS A 323 -18.53 27.44 -1.51
C CYS A 323 -19.70 28.42 -1.75
N TYR A 324 -20.86 28.15 -1.16
CA TYR A 324 -22.06 28.96 -1.29
C TYR A 324 -21.86 30.37 -0.71
N SER A 325 -21.24 30.46 0.47
CA SER A 325 -20.93 31.74 1.12
C SER A 325 -19.98 32.62 0.30
N LYS A 326 -19.06 32.01 -0.46
CA LYS A 326 -18.12 32.73 -1.34
C LYS A 326 -18.76 33.13 -2.67
N SER A 327 -19.49 32.23 -3.32
CA SER A 327 -20.16 32.49 -4.58
C SER A 327 -21.28 31.49 -4.83
N ASN A 328 -22.51 31.97 -4.67
CA ASN A 328 -23.73 31.18 -4.89
C ASN A 328 -23.79 30.60 -6.32
N GLU A 329 -23.58 31.41 -7.34
CA GLU A 329 -23.66 30.97 -8.76
C GLU A 329 -22.64 29.87 -9.09
N LYS A 330 -21.40 30.00 -8.60
CA LYS A 330 -20.35 28.99 -8.82
C LYS A 330 -20.63 27.70 -8.03
N ALA A 331 -21.20 27.81 -6.84
CA ALA A 331 -21.59 26.65 -6.04
C ALA A 331 -22.73 25.85 -6.71
N ILE A 332 -23.74 26.55 -7.24
CA ILE A 332 -24.83 25.91 -8.01
C ILE A 332 -24.25 25.25 -9.28
N TYR A 333 -23.40 25.97 -10.02
CA TYR A 333 -22.75 25.42 -11.20
C TYR A 333 -21.94 24.15 -10.90
N LEU A 334 -21.23 24.10 -9.76
CA LEU A 334 -20.48 22.92 -9.32
C LEU A 334 -21.39 21.70 -9.14
N LEU A 335 -22.61 21.88 -8.62
CA LEU A 335 -23.57 20.81 -8.38
C LEU A 335 -24.29 20.36 -9.66
N GLU A 336 -24.52 21.29 -10.59
CA GLU A 336 -25.24 21.03 -11.83
C GLU A 336 -24.35 20.51 -12.97
N ARG A 337 -23.03 20.69 -12.88
CA ARG A 337 -22.12 20.27 -13.95
C ARG A 337 -22.16 18.75 -14.16
N PRO A 338 -22.08 18.27 -15.41
CA PRO A 338 -21.87 16.87 -15.70
C PRO A 338 -20.46 16.47 -15.30
N LEU A 339 -20.35 15.38 -14.54
CA LEU A 339 -19.06 14.79 -14.16
C LEU A 339 -18.51 14.00 -15.34
N SER A 340 -17.43 14.49 -15.94
CA SER A 340 -16.78 13.85 -17.09
C SER A 340 -16.28 12.44 -16.78
N THR A 341 -15.93 12.15 -15.53
CA THR A 341 -15.43 10.84 -15.08
C THR A 341 -16.52 9.88 -14.63
N TRP A 342 -17.77 10.32 -14.56
CA TRP A 342 -18.94 9.54 -14.15
C TRP A 342 -20.03 9.50 -15.22
N GLY A 343 -19.64 9.20 -16.46
CA GLY A 343 -20.59 9.06 -17.57
C GLY A 343 -21.38 10.33 -17.93
N GLY A 344 -20.95 11.51 -17.46
CA GLY A 344 -21.62 12.79 -17.70
C GLY A 344 -22.85 13.03 -16.82
N HIS A 345 -23.04 12.28 -15.74
CA HIS A 345 -24.15 12.49 -14.81
C HIS A 345 -23.93 13.71 -13.91
N ARG A 346 -25.03 14.34 -13.48
CA ARG A 346 -25.02 15.48 -12.55
C ARG A 346 -24.89 14.99 -11.10
N CYS A 347 -24.48 15.85 -10.18
CA CYS A 347 -24.34 15.50 -8.76
C CYS A 347 -25.70 15.32 -8.06
N MET A 348 -26.73 16.03 -8.51
CA MET A 348 -28.04 16.08 -7.84
C MET A 348 -28.74 14.72 -7.68
N PRO A 349 -28.79 13.83 -8.69
CA PRO A 349 -29.36 12.49 -8.54
C PRO A 349 -28.62 11.58 -7.56
N LEU A 350 -27.36 11.89 -7.23
CA LEU A 350 -26.56 11.13 -6.25
C LEU A 350 -26.84 11.55 -4.81
N ALA A 351 -27.48 12.71 -4.60
CA ALA A 351 -27.78 13.24 -3.27
C ALA A 351 -29.13 12.78 -2.70
N VAL A 352 -29.95 12.05 -3.48
CA VAL A 352 -31.33 11.66 -3.14
C VAL A 352 -31.42 10.20 -2.71
#